data_AF-A0A7C2MSY1-F1
#
_entry.id   AF-A0A7C2MSY1-F1
#
_cell.length_a   1.000
_cell.length_b   1.000
_cell.length_c   1.000
_cell.angle_alpha   90.00
_cell.angle_beta   90.00
_cell.angle_gamma   90.00
#
_symmetry.space_group_name_H-M   'P 1'
#
loop_
_entity.id
_entity.type
_entity.pdbx_description
1 polymer ?
#
loop_
_entity_poly.entity_id
_entity_poly.type
_entity_poly.pdbx_seq_one_letter_code
_entity_poly.pdbx_strand_id
1 'polypeptide(L)'
;MPALPATDDQALPRLKDALHTLRKRELEQLSLGVPLNDLFRTRTGLVDGFITATWEETGLQNAHASLIAVGGYGRGELFPHSDIDILVLLSEDAPTTVASQVESFISQLWDAGLHLGHSTRTPEECLTLAACDLSIMTSLLEARLLTGSSRLWHAVIIPLFTPASDIWPPQAFFRGKQAEQQARHHRFDDSAYKIEPNIKESPGGLRDWHTLRWLSCRIFHHDATPQLVTEGLMTDLEQTALLERIEFLSRLRFTLHLLTDRHEDRLLLIHQKALAAMYSEAPVPGALADEPDTRNQHVEAFMQRYFRAVLGLERINQLVMQQFEERLFPPEGEPFALNPRFNLRGKLIETA
;
A
#
# COMPACT_ATOMS: atom_id res chain seq x y z
N MET A 1 -11.41 24.08 5.10
CA MET A 1 -11.67 23.49 3.77
C MET A 1 -12.30 24.56 2.91
N PRO A 2 -11.78 24.92 1.72
CA PRO A 2 -12.55 25.69 0.78
C PRO A 2 -13.55 24.74 0.10
N ALA A 3 -14.83 25.09 0.15
CA ALA A 3 -15.87 24.41 -0.61
C ALA A 3 -15.62 24.63 -2.10
N LEU A 4 -15.63 23.56 -2.90
CA LEU A 4 -15.61 23.65 -4.35
C LEU A 4 -17.03 24.03 -4.83
N PRO A 5 -17.18 25.08 -5.67
CA PRO A 5 -18.49 25.46 -6.21
C PRO A 5 -18.90 24.58 -7.39
N ALA A 6 -20.21 24.37 -7.53
CA ALA A 6 -20.82 23.49 -8.54
C ALA A 6 -20.71 24.02 -9.99
N THR A 7 -20.58 23.06 -10.91
CA THR A 7 -20.81 23.02 -12.38
C THR A 7 -19.97 23.88 -13.31
N ASP A 8 -19.30 23.24 -14.29
CA ASP A 8 -19.40 23.45 -15.77
C ASP A 8 -18.34 22.59 -16.48
N ASP A 9 -18.31 22.56 -17.83
CA ASP A 9 -17.29 22.01 -18.77
C ASP A 9 -15.80 22.30 -18.41
N GLN A 10 -15.58 23.02 -17.31
CA GLN A 10 -14.32 23.38 -16.66
C GLN A 10 -13.93 22.50 -15.46
N ALA A 11 -14.70 21.45 -15.10
CA ALA A 11 -14.31 20.54 -14.01
C ALA A 11 -13.03 19.73 -14.34
N LEU A 12 -12.85 19.39 -15.62
CA LEU A 12 -11.73 18.59 -16.14
C LEU A 12 -10.36 19.29 -16.06
N PRO A 13 -10.22 20.56 -16.51
CA PRO A 13 -8.96 21.30 -16.35
C PRO A 13 -8.61 21.52 -14.89
N ARG A 14 -9.62 21.66 -14.00
CA ARG A 14 -9.43 21.97 -12.58
C ARG A 14 -8.72 20.85 -11.81
N LEU A 15 -8.98 19.56 -12.08
CA LEU A 15 -8.29 18.49 -11.34
C LEU A 15 -6.81 18.36 -11.75
N LYS A 16 -6.51 18.38 -13.06
CA LYS A 16 -5.13 18.33 -13.56
C LYS A 16 -4.32 19.50 -13.00
N ASP A 17 -4.87 20.71 -13.04
CA ASP A 17 -4.23 21.91 -12.49
C ASP A 17 -4.08 21.85 -10.97
N ALA A 18 -5.08 21.33 -10.26
CA ALA A 18 -5.03 21.14 -8.81
C ALA A 18 -3.96 20.11 -8.42
N LEU A 19 -3.87 18.97 -9.12
CA LEU A 19 -2.86 17.94 -8.89
C LEU A 19 -1.46 18.46 -9.23
N HIS A 20 -1.31 19.22 -10.32
CA HIS A 20 -0.04 19.86 -10.68
C HIS A 20 0.40 20.86 -9.60
N THR A 21 -0.51 21.70 -9.12
CA THR A 21 -0.25 22.66 -8.03
C THR A 21 0.09 21.94 -6.73
N LEU A 22 -0.61 20.84 -6.43
CA LEU A 22 -0.38 20.02 -5.25
C LEU A 22 1.02 19.39 -5.26
N ARG A 23 1.48 18.85 -6.41
CA ARG A 23 2.83 18.26 -6.53
C ARG A 23 3.94 19.25 -6.15
N LYS A 24 3.83 20.51 -6.56
CA LYS A 24 4.79 21.56 -6.20
C LYS A 24 4.82 21.81 -4.69
N ARG A 25 3.64 21.92 -4.07
CA ARG A 25 3.51 22.11 -2.62
C ARG A 25 4.02 20.90 -1.83
N GLU A 26 3.74 19.68 -2.29
CA GLU A 26 4.19 18.47 -1.63
C GLU A 26 5.72 18.35 -1.65
N LEU A 27 6.38 18.76 -2.74
CA LEU A 27 7.84 18.78 -2.80
C LEU A 27 8.44 19.73 -1.76
N GLU A 28 7.85 20.92 -1.60
CA GLU A 28 8.23 21.87 -0.56
C GLU A 28 7.96 21.30 0.85
N GLN A 29 6.78 20.72 1.08
CA GLN A 29 6.40 20.13 2.36
C GLN A 29 7.29 18.95 2.77
N LEU A 30 7.72 18.13 1.80
CA LEU A 30 8.69 17.05 2.04
C LEU A 30 10.01 17.60 2.56
N SER A 31 10.49 18.73 2.00
CA SER A 31 11.72 19.39 2.45
C SER A 31 11.60 20.01 3.84
N LEU A 32 10.38 20.39 4.25
CA LEU A 32 10.07 20.91 5.58
C LEU A 32 9.81 19.81 6.62
N GLY A 33 9.92 18.53 6.24
CA GLY A 33 9.70 17.40 7.14
C GLY A 33 8.25 17.18 7.54
N VAL A 34 7.28 17.66 6.74
CA VAL A 34 5.85 17.40 6.99
C VAL A 34 5.61 15.87 7.01
N PRO A 35 4.85 15.33 7.98
CA PRO A 35 4.55 13.91 8.07
C PRO A 35 3.90 13.38 6.78
N LEU A 36 4.33 12.20 6.31
CA LEU A 36 3.84 11.66 5.04
C LEU A 36 2.33 11.38 5.06
N ASN A 37 1.79 11.00 6.22
CA ASN A 37 0.35 10.80 6.42
C ASN A 37 -0.47 12.06 6.10
N ASP A 38 0.07 13.26 6.32
CA ASP A 38 -0.63 14.51 5.99
C ASP A 38 -0.62 14.78 4.48
N LEU A 39 0.47 14.40 3.80
CA LEU A 39 0.56 14.45 2.34
C LEU A 39 -0.44 13.48 1.70
N PHE A 40 -0.46 12.23 2.18
CA PHE A 40 -1.44 11.24 1.75
C PHE A 40 -2.88 11.70 1.99
N ARG A 41 -3.20 12.19 3.19
CA ARG A 41 -4.54 12.70 3.52
C ARG A 41 -4.96 13.83 2.58
N THR A 42 -4.07 14.78 2.30
CA THR A 42 -4.34 15.91 1.42
C THR A 42 -4.59 15.46 -0.02
N ARG A 43 -3.71 14.60 -0.54
CA ARG A 43 -3.79 14.06 -1.90
C ARG A 43 -4.99 13.18 -2.11
N THR A 44 -5.19 12.19 -1.24
CA THR A 44 -6.34 11.29 -1.28
C THR A 44 -7.64 12.08 -1.11
N GLY A 45 -7.70 13.05 -0.19
CA GLY A 45 -8.87 13.91 -0.01
C GLY A 45 -9.23 14.75 -1.23
N LEU A 46 -8.23 15.25 -1.98
CA LEU A 46 -8.46 15.96 -3.24
C LEU A 46 -9.08 15.04 -4.30
N VAL A 47 -8.56 13.82 -4.44
CA VAL A 47 -9.05 12.82 -5.39
C VAL A 47 -10.44 12.30 -4.99
N ASP A 48 -10.66 11.98 -3.72
CA ASP A 48 -11.95 11.59 -3.15
C ASP A 48 -13.02 12.64 -3.44
N GLY A 49 -12.70 13.92 -3.20
CA GLY A 49 -13.63 15.02 -3.43
C GLY A 49 -14.02 15.17 -4.89
N PHE A 50 -13.06 15.03 -5.81
CA PHE A 50 -13.34 15.06 -7.25
C PHE A 50 -14.20 13.88 -7.68
N ILE A 51 -13.78 12.66 -7.35
CA ILE A 51 -14.47 11.43 -7.75
C ILE A 51 -15.90 11.39 -7.20
N THR A 52 -16.09 11.80 -5.94
CA THR A 52 -17.42 11.84 -5.31
C THR A 52 -18.31 12.90 -5.96
N ALA A 53 -17.77 14.06 -6.33
CA ALA A 53 -18.54 15.07 -7.06
C ALA A 53 -18.99 14.57 -8.45
N THR A 54 -18.09 13.93 -9.20
CA THR A 54 -18.43 13.31 -10.50
C THR A 54 -19.49 12.20 -10.35
N TRP A 55 -19.41 11.43 -9.26
CA TRP A 55 -20.42 10.41 -8.93
C TRP A 55 -21.81 11.03 -8.71
N GLU A 56 -21.90 12.15 -7.99
CA GLU A 56 -23.15 12.85 -7.72
C GLU A 56 -23.76 13.49 -8.98
N GLU A 57 -22.91 14.02 -9.88
CA GLU A 57 -23.33 14.64 -11.14
C GLU A 57 -23.96 13.63 -12.11
N THR A 58 -23.53 12.37 -12.04
CA THR A 58 -24.05 11.28 -12.90
C THR A 58 -25.34 10.66 -12.38
N GLY A 59 -25.85 11.08 -11.21
CA GLY A 59 -27.10 10.58 -10.64
C GLY A 59 -26.99 9.21 -9.98
N LEU A 60 -25.78 8.78 -9.61
CA LEU A 60 -25.49 7.49 -8.99
C LEU A 60 -25.68 7.49 -7.46
N GLN A 61 -26.11 8.60 -6.86
CA GLN A 61 -26.45 8.77 -5.43
C GLN A 61 -27.73 8.05 -5.00
N ASN A 62 -28.06 6.92 -5.63
CA ASN A 62 -29.24 6.12 -5.35
C ASN A 62 -28.90 4.88 -4.51
N ALA A 63 -29.91 4.12 -4.11
CA ALA A 63 -29.74 2.94 -3.25
C ALA A 63 -29.13 1.71 -3.98
N HIS A 64 -29.01 1.78 -5.31
CA HIS A 64 -28.63 0.67 -6.18
C HIS A 64 -27.13 0.64 -6.53
N ALA A 65 -26.35 1.63 -6.09
CA ALA A 65 -24.93 1.69 -6.41
C ALA A 65 -24.07 2.14 -5.21
N SER A 66 -22.85 1.64 -5.15
CA SER A 66 -21.82 2.09 -4.20
C SER A 66 -20.47 2.23 -4.87
N LEU A 67 -19.75 3.27 -4.49
CA LEU A 67 -18.42 3.57 -4.98
C LEU A 67 -17.39 3.29 -3.89
N ILE A 68 -16.44 2.43 -4.20
CA ILE A 68 -15.43 1.95 -3.26
C ILE A 68 -14.05 2.19 -3.85
N ALA A 69 -13.16 2.78 -3.06
CA ALA A 69 -11.73 2.81 -3.36
C ALA A 69 -11.09 1.49 -2.94
N VAL A 70 -10.22 0.91 -3.75
CA VAL A 70 -9.54 -0.36 -3.44
C VAL A 70 -8.01 -0.23 -3.54
N GLY A 71 -7.28 -1.22 -3.04
CA GLY A 71 -5.81 -1.22 -3.07
C GLY A 71 -5.18 -0.03 -2.33
N GLY A 72 -4.09 0.52 -2.89
CA GLY A 72 -3.38 1.67 -2.29
C GLY A 72 -4.23 2.93 -2.16
N TYR A 73 -5.17 3.16 -3.08
CA TYR A 73 -6.12 4.26 -3.00
C TYR A 73 -7.16 4.04 -1.90
N GLY A 74 -7.67 2.80 -1.77
CA GLY A 74 -8.55 2.39 -0.68
C GLY A 74 -7.93 2.59 0.70
N ARG A 75 -6.66 2.19 0.86
CA ARG A 75 -5.85 2.36 2.07
C ARG A 75 -5.55 3.84 2.41
N GLY A 76 -5.80 4.76 1.47
CA GLY A 76 -5.55 6.18 1.65
C GLY A 76 -4.10 6.60 1.40
N GLU A 77 -3.23 5.69 0.99
CA GLU A 77 -1.80 5.91 0.73
C GLU A 77 -1.55 6.17 -0.77
N LEU A 78 -2.18 7.22 -1.30
CA LEU A 78 -2.05 7.57 -2.72
C LEU A 78 -0.74 8.33 -2.99
N PHE A 79 0.24 7.65 -3.59
CA PHE A 79 1.47 8.29 -4.04
C PHE A 79 1.23 9.08 -5.34
N PRO A 80 2.03 10.14 -5.63
CA PRO A 80 1.98 10.82 -6.91
C PRO A 80 2.13 9.82 -8.06
N HIS A 81 1.37 9.99 -9.15
CA HIS A 81 1.42 9.08 -10.31
C HIS A 81 1.06 7.61 -10.05
N SER A 82 0.58 7.24 -8.85
CA SER A 82 -0.01 5.92 -8.64
C SER A 82 -1.40 5.85 -9.26
N ASP A 83 -1.77 4.64 -9.68
CA ASP A 83 -3.09 4.34 -10.20
C ASP A 83 -4.17 4.58 -9.13
N ILE A 84 -5.36 4.94 -9.60
CA ILE A 84 -6.55 5.08 -8.78
C ILE A 84 -7.45 3.90 -9.12
N ASP A 85 -7.60 2.98 -8.18
CA ASP A 85 -8.40 1.78 -8.36
C ASP A 85 -9.76 1.92 -7.66
N ILE A 86 -10.84 1.76 -8.41
CA ILE A 86 -12.22 1.82 -7.87
C ILE A 86 -13.01 0.54 -8.17
N LEU A 87 -13.94 0.23 -7.28
CA LEU A 87 -14.96 -0.79 -7.44
C LEU A 87 -16.33 -0.12 -7.35
N VAL A 88 -17.14 -0.32 -8.40
CA VAL A 88 -18.55 0.04 -8.41
C VAL A 88 -19.36 -1.20 -8.06
N LEU A 89 -20.05 -1.19 -6.93
CA LEU A 89 -21.01 -2.22 -6.59
C LEU A 89 -22.39 -1.82 -7.08
N LEU A 90 -23.07 -2.72 -7.79
CA LEU A 90 -24.45 -2.55 -8.23
C LEU A 90 -25.37 -3.55 -7.52
N SER A 91 -26.59 -3.14 -7.21
CA SER A 91 -27.62 -4.07 -6.76
C SER A 91 -28.14 -4.90 -7.95
N GLU A 92 -28.57 -6.13 -7.69
CA GLU A 92 -29.14 -7.01 -8.74
C GLU A 92 -30.43 -6.44 -9.35
N ASP A 93 -31.17 -5.65 -8.58
CA ASP A 93 -32.38 -4.96 -9.02
C ASP A 93 -32.12 -3.56 -9.60
N ALA A 94 -30.85 -3.21 -9.86
CA ALA A 94 -30.49 -1.91 -10.42
C ALA A 94 -31.19 -1.71 -11.78
N PRO A 95 -31.87 -0.57 -12.00
CA PRO A 95 -32.45 -0.24 -13.30
C PRO A 95 -31.38 -0.19 -14.40
N THR A 96 -31.77 -0.49 -15.64
CA THR A 96 -30.85 -0.45 -16.80
C THR A 96 -30.20 0.91 -17.02
N THR A 97 -30.81 1.99 -16.52
CA THR A 97 -30.23 3.34 -16.56
C THR A 97 -28.92 3.44 -15.77
N VAL A 98 -28.76 2.66 -14.68
CA VAL A 98 -27.58 2.71 -13.81
C VAL A 98 -26.32 2.32 -14.57
N ALA A 99 -26.39 1.34 -15.48
CA ALA A 99 -25.25 0.96 -16.31
C ALA A 99 -24.73 2.14 -17.15
N SER A 100 -25.64 2.86 -17.83
CA SER A 100 -25.28 4.04 -18.63
C SER A 100 -24.74 5.20 -17.78
N GLN A 101 -25.21 5.34 -16.54
CA GLN A 101 -24.69 6.33 -15.59
C GLN A 101 -23.27 5.98 -15.15
N VAL A 102 -22.98 4.70 -14.89
CA VAL A 102 -21.63 4.21 -14.58
C VAL A 102 -20.69 4.43 -15.76
N GLU A 103 -21.10 4.12 -16.99
CA GLU A 103 -20.29 4.37 -18.19
C GLU A 103 -19.94 5.86 -18.36
N SER A 104 -20.93 6.74 -18.16
CA SER A 104 -20.73 8.19 -18.18
C SER A 104 -19.76 8.64 -17.09
N PHE A 105 -19.93 8.12 -15.86
CA PHE A 105 -19.05 8.41 -14.73
C PHE A 105 -17.60 8.03 -15.00
N ILE A 106 -17.36 6.79 -15.46
CA ILE A 106 -16.01 6.31 -15.78
C ILE A 106 -15.38 7.13 -16.90
N SER A 107 -16.16 7.48 -17.94
CA SER A 107 -15.68 8.30 -19.05
C SER A 107 -15.20 9.68 -18.59
N GLN A 108 -15.97 10.34 -17.71
CA GLN A 108 -15.58 11.63 -17.14
C GLN A 108 -14.29 11.58 -16.32
N LEU A 109 -14.05 10.49 -15.58
CA LEU A 109 -12.80 10.29 -14.84
C LEU A 109 -11.59 10.11 -15.76
N TRP A 110 -11.76 9.40 -16.88
CA TRP A 110 -10.69 9.26 -17.88
C TRP A 110 -10.39 10.57 -18.60
N ASP A 111 -11.43 11.32 -18.97
CA ASP A 111 -11.28 12.64 -19.56
C ASP A 111 -10.51 13.58 -18.59
N ALA A 112 -10.71 13.40 -17.27
CA ALA A 112 -9.99 14.11 -16.21
C ALA A 112 -8.49 13.73 -16.14
N GLY A 113 -8.05 12.77 -16.96
CA GLY A 113 -6.68 12.27 -17.04
C GLY A 113 -6.25 11.47 -15.82
N LEU A 114 -7.20 10.87 -15.10
CA LEU A 114 -6.89 9.92 -14.06
C LEU A 114 -6.49 8.58 -14.69
N HIS A 115 -5.38 8.01 -14.24
CA HIS A 115 -5.04 6.62 -14.52
C HIS A 115 -5.92 5.73 -13.64
N LEU A 116 -7.06 5.34 -14.20
CA LEU A 116 -8.13 4.67 -13.47
C LEU A 116 -8.16 3.17 -13.77
N GLY A 117 -7.91 2.35 -12.75
CA GLY A 117 -8.36 0.97 -12.72
C GLY A 117 -9.79 0.92 -12.19
N HIS A 118 -10.69 0.21 -12.86
CA HIS A 118 -12.07 0.08 -12.38
C HIS A 118 -12.65 -1.30 -12.61
N SER A 119 -13.64 -1.65 -11.80
CA SER A 119 -14.50 -2.81 -12.02
C SER A 119 -15.91 -2.52 -11.53
N THR A 120 -16.90 -3.13 -12.20
CA THR A 120 -18.33 -2.99 -11.85
C THR A 120 -18.90 -4.38 -11.63
N ARG A 121 -19.47 -4.64 -10.45
CA ARG A 121 -19.89 -5.99 -10.02
C ARG A 121 -21.08 -5.93 -9.07
N THR A 122 -21.83 -7.02 -8.96
CA THR A 122 -22.72 -7.22 -7.81
C THR A 122 -21.92 -7.67 -6.57
N PRO A 123 -22.47 -7.56 -5.35
CA PRO A 123 -21.85 -8.15 -4.16
C PRO A 123 -21.55 -9.65 -4.31
N GLU A 124 -22.45 -10.43 -4.90
CA GLU A 124 -22.27 -11.87 -5.11
C GLU A 124 -21.11 -12.17 -6.07
N GLU A 125 -21.02 -11.46 -7.20
CA GLU A 125 -19.91 -11.58 -8.13
C GLU A 125 -18.57 -11.19 -7.48
N CYS A 126 -18.59 -10.14 -6.65
CA CYS A 126 -17.42 -9.67 -5.92
C CYS A 126 -16.88 -10.77 -4.98
N LEU A 127 -17.76 -11.40 -4.19
CA LEU A 127 -17.41 -12.50 -3.28
C LEU A 127 -16.94 -13.74 -4.03
N THR A 128 -17.62 -14.10 -5.13
CA THR A 128 -17.25 -15.24 -5.98
C THR A 128 -15.84 -15.06 -6.55
N LEU A 129 -15.53 -13.89 -7.12
CA LEU A 129 -14.21 -13.60 -7.65
C LEU A 129 -13.14 -13.52 -6.57
N ALA A 130 -13.46 -12.96 -5.40
CA ALA A 130 -12.55 -12.94 -4.26
C ALA A 130 -12.20 -14.36 -3.79
N ALA A 131 -13.14 -15.31 -3.84
CA ALA A 131 -12.88 -16.71 -3.50
C ALA A 131 -11.94 -17.43 -4.48
N CYS A 132 -11.92 -17.01 -5.75
CA CYS A 132 -11.09 -17.63 -6.79
C CYS A 132 -9.74 -16.92 -7.02
N ASP A 133 -9.60 -15.66 -6.62
CA ASP A 133 -8.43 -14.83 -6.92
C ASP A 133 -7.90 -14.12 -5.66
N LEU A 134 -6.68 -14.49 -5.26
CA LEU A 134 -6.01 -13.93 -4.10
C LEU A 134 -5.73 -12.42 -4.26
N SER A 135 -5.44 -11.94 -5.47
CA SER A 135 -5.18 -10.52 -5.72
C SER A 135 -6.46 -9.69 -5.55
N ILE A 136 -7.61 -10.20 -6.01
CA ILE A 136 -8.92 -9.55 -5.76
C ILE A 136 -9.23 -9.52 -4.27
N MET A 137 -9.10 -10.66 -3.57
CA MET A 137 -9.28 -10.73 -2.12
C MET A 137 -8.39 -9.71 -1.39
N THR A 138 -7.13 -9.61 -1.78
CA THR A 138 -6.17 -8.68 -1.18
C THR A 138 -6.57 -7.23 -1.39
N SER A 139 -7.01 -6.88 -2.61
CA SER A 139 -7.46 -5.52 -2.92
C SER A 139 -8.69 -5.11 -2.09
N LEU A 140 -9.59 -6.07 -1.81
CA LEU A 140 -10.77 -5.87 -0.98
C LEU A 140 -10.46 -5.74 0.53
N LEU A 141 -9.36 -6.32 1.02
CA LEU A 141 -8.90 -6.09 2.40
C LEU A 141 -8.50 -4.63 2.65
N GLU A 142 -8.20 -3.89 1.58
CA GLU A 142 -7.81 -2.47 1.63
C GLU A 142 -8.95 -1.54 1.19
N ALA A 143 -10.14 -2.08 1.00
CA ALA A 143 -11.26 -1.34 0.44
C ALA A 143 -11.83 -0.32 1.44
N ARG A 144 -12.22 0.84 0.90
CA ARG A 144 -12.86 1.93 1.64
C ARG A 144 -14.06 2.45 0.86
N LEU A 145 -15.22 2.47 1.51
CA LEU A 145 -16.41 3.09 0.95
C LEU A 145 -16.17 4.60 0.78
N LEU A 146 -16.31 5.11 -0.45
CA LEU A 146 -16.28 6.54 -0.75
C LEU A 146 -17.68 7.13 -0.59
N THR A 147 -18.66 6.57 -1.31
CA THR A 147 -20.06 7.03 -1.29
C THR A 147 -21.02 5.95 -1.79
N GLY A 148 -22.33 6.19 -1.67
CA GLY A 148 -23.40 5.31 -2.12
C GLY A 148 -23.94 4.36 -1.05
N SER A 149 -24.52 3.23 -1.49
CA SER A 149 -25.27 2.31 -0.64
C SER A 149 -24.40 1.55 0.37
N SER A 150 -24.53 1.90 1.66
CA SER A 150 -23.85 1.17 2.74
C SER A 150 -24.31 -0.30 2.83
N ARG A 151 -25.53 -0.61 2.35
CA ARG A 151 -26.03 -1.99 2.29
C ARG A 151 -25.21 -2.85 1.34
N LEU A 152 -24.93 -2.36 0.12
CA LEU A 152 -24.11 -3.09 -0.86
C LEU A 152 -22.68 -3.25 -0.35
N TRP A 153 -22.13 -2.20 0.26
CA TRP A 153 -20.82 -2.26 0.91
C TRP A 153 -20.78 -3.37 1.97
N HIS A 154 -21.70 -3.33 2.95
CA HIS A 154 -21.79 -4.33 4.01
C HIS A 154 -22.00 -5.76 3.50
N ALA A 155 -22.72 -5.93 2.38
CA ALA A 155 -22.89 -7.24 1.74
C ALA A 155 -21.58 -7.86 1.26
N VAL A 156 -20.52 -7.07 1.04
CA VAL A 156 -19.17 -7.56 0.67
C VAL A 156 -18.25 -7.62 1.88
N ILE A 157 -18.10 -6.51 2.63
CA ILE A 157 -17.11 -6.44 3.72
C ILE A 157 -17.40 -7.44 4.85
N ILE A 158 -18.67 -7.62 5.24
CA ILE A 158 -19.02 -8.49 6.37
C ILE A 158 -18.62 -9.95 6.07
N PRO A 159 -19.00 -10.56 4.93
CA PRO A 159 -18.57 -11.92 4.61
C PRO A 159 -17.04 -12.08 4.49
N LEU A 160 -16.29 -11.07 4.06
CA LEU A 160 -14.82 -11.17 3.93
C LEU A 160 -14.10 -11.14 5.28
N PHE A 161 -14.63 -10.42 6.26
CA PHE A 161 -14.00 -10.25 7.58
C PHE A 161 -14.62 -11.13 8.67
N THR A 162 -15.69 -11.86 8.37
CA THR A 162 -16.27 -12.84 9.30
C THR A 162 -15.28 -13.99 9.53
N PRO A 163 -14.95 -14.35 10.79
CA PRO A 163 -14.00 -15.42 11.08
C PRO A 163 -14.37 -16.78 10.50
N ALA A 164 -15.67 -17.07 10.39
CA ALA A 164 -16.20 -18.30 9.80
C ALA A 164 -16.25 -18.28 8.24
N SER A 165 -15.64 -17.29 7.60
CA SER A 165 -15.64 -17.17 6.13
C SER A 165 -14.69 -18.17 5.48
N ASP A 166 -15.25 -19.00 4.59
CA ASP A 166 -14.51 -19.95 3.76
C ASP A 166 -13.73 -19.29 2.62
N ILE A 167 -13.90 -17.97 2.41
CA ILE A 167 -13.16 -17.21 1.40
C ILE A 167 -11.73 -17.00 1.89
N TRP A 168 -10.78 -17.77 1.36
CA TRP A 168 -9.37 -17.77 1.75
C TRP A 168 -9.16 -17.92 3.27
N PRO A 169 -9.38 -19.11 3.87
CA PRO A 169 -9.11 -19.35 5.28
C PRO A 169 -7.66 -18.94 5.65
N PRO A 170 -7.37 -18.55 6.90
CA PRO A 170 -6.07 -18.01 7.30
C PRO A 170 -4.85 -18.80 6.78
N GLN A 171 -4.90 -20.13 6.87
CA GLN A 171 -3.85 -21.02 6.35
C GLN A 171 -3.67 -20.91 4.83
N ALA A 172 -4.77 -20.93 4.07
CA ALA A 172 -4.74 -20.83 2.61
C ALA A 172 -4.26 -19.45 2.16
N PHE A 173 -4.74 -18.39 2.81
CA PHE A 173 -4.32 -17.01 2.53
C PHE A 173 -2.83 -16.83 2.82
N PHE A 174 -2.33 -17.35 3.95
CA PHE A 174 -0.92 -17.32 4.28
C PHE A 174 -0.05 -18.00 3.22
N ARG A 175 -0.39 -19.23 2.82
CA ARG A 175 0.37 -19.97 1.80
C ARG A 175 0.36 -19.24 0.45
N GLY A 176 -0.77 -18.68 0.06
CA GLY A 176 -0.89 -17.86 -1.13
C GLY A 176 0.04 -16.64 -1.10
N LYS A 177 0.01 -15.88 0.01
CA LYS A 177 0.85 -14.69 0.19
C LYS A 177 2.34 -15.01 0.29
N GLN A 178 2.68 -16.10 0.96
CA GLN A 178 4.05 -16.61 1.02
C GLN A 178 4.57 -16.93 -0.39
N ALA A 179 3.77 -17.59 -1.23
CA ALA A 179 4.13 -17.90 -2.61
C ALA A 179 4.25 -16.63 -3.48
N GLU A 180 3.34 -15.67 -3.37
CA GLU A 180 3.44 -14.37 -4.07
C GLU A 180 4.71 -13.61 -3.69
N GLN A 181 5.05 -13.58 -2.39
CA GLN A 181 6.28 -12.95 -1.91
C GLN A 181 7.53 -13.62 -2.47
N GLN A 182 7.63 -14.94 -2.39
CA GLN A 182 8.76 -15.70 -2.94
C GLN A 182 8.91 -15.47 -4.45
N ALA A 183 7.82 -15.57 -5.20
CA ALA A 183 7.84 -15.34 -6.65
C ALA A 183 8.27 -13.91 -6.99
N ARG A 184 7.85 -12.92 -6.21
CA ARG A 184 8.29 -11.53 -6.37
C ARG A 184 9.78 -11.38 -6.06
N HIS A 185 10.26 -11.88 -4.92
CA HIS A 185 11.69 -11.80 -4.54
C HIS A 185 12.59 -12.43 -5.60
N HIS A 186 12.20 -13.58 -6.16
CA HIS A 186 12.93 -14.24 -7.26
C HIS A 186 13.04 -13.38 -8.53
N ARG A 187 11.99 -12.63 -8.91
CA ARG A 187 12.05 -11.69 -10.05
C ARG A 187 13.05 -10.55 -9.82
N PHE A 188 13.44 -10.32 -8.57
CA PHE A 188 14.43 -9.33 -8.18
C PHE A 188 15.74 -9.96 -7.69
N ASP A 189 16.10 -11.15 -8.18
CA ASP A 189 17.36 -11.88 -7.88
C ASP A 189 17.57 -12.16 -6.38
N ASP A 190 16.50 -12.23 -5.59
CA ASP A 190 16.52 -12.54 -4.15
C ASP A 190 17.46 -11.67 -3.30
N SER A 191 17.84 -10.49 -3.81
CA SER A 191 18.85 -9.63 -3.19
C SER A 191 18.33 -8.21 -3.02
N ALA A 192 18.41 -7.73 -1.78
CA ALA A 192 18.24 -6.31 -1.45
C ALA A 192 19.41 -5.45 -1.99
N TYR A 193 20.57 -6.05 -2.27
CA TYR A 193 21.79 -5.36 -2.71
C TYR A 193 21.86 -5.23 -4.23
N LYS A 194 20.99 -4.41 -4.79
CA LYS A 194 21.09 -3.96 -6.18
C LYS A 194 21.66 -2.55 -6.24
N ILE A 195 22.45 -2.29 -7.30
CA ILE A 195 22.94 -0.94 -7.60
C ILE A 195 21.75 0.00 -7.87
N GLU A 196 20.70 -0.50 -8.53
CA GLU A 196 19.47 0.25 -8.82
C GLU A 196 18.24 -0.52 -8.28
N PRO A 197 18.03 -0.51 -6.95
CA PRO A 197 17.00 -1.31 -6.30
C PRO A 197 15.59 -0.75 -6.56
N ASN A 198 14.56 -1.58 -6.39
CA ASN A 198 13.17 -1.14 -6.44
C ASN A 198 12.65 -0.90 -5.02
N ILE A 199 12.19 0.32 -4.72
CA ILE A 199 11.76 0.73 -3.38
C ILE A 199 10.52 -0.05 -2.90
N LYS A 200 9.68 -0.47 -3.85
CA LYS A 200 8.40 -1.13 -3.57
C LYS A 200 8.51 -2.65 -3.58
N GLU A 201 9.09 -3.21 -4.63
CA GLU A 201 8.95 -4.63 -4.96
C GLU A 201 10.18 -5.50 -4.58
N SER A 202 11.36 -4.91 -4.35
CA SER A 202 12.54 -5.66 -3.90
C SER A 202 12.34 -6.27 -2.50
N PRO A 203 13.13 -7.31 -2.12
CA PRO A 203 13.17 -7.80 -0.74
C PRO A 203 13.44 -6.66 0.25
N GLY A 204 12.67 -6.59 1.35
CA GLY A 204 12.73 -5.48 2.30
C GLY A 204 12.10 -4.16 1.81
N GLY A 205 11.43 -4.16 0.66
CA GLY A 205 10.67 -3.03 0.13
C GLY A 205 9.27 -2.88 0.74
N LEU A 206 8.55 -1.84 0.33
CA LEU A 206 7.21 -1.53 0.85
C LEU A 206 6.18 -2.67 0.69
N ARG A 207 6.34 -3.52 -0.33
CA ARG A 207 5.45 -4.66 -0.57
C ARG A 207 5.59 -5.75 0.50
N ASP A 208 6.76 -5.92 1.11
CA ASP A 208 6.94 -6.84 2.24
C ASP A 208 6.10 -6.37 3.43
N TRP A 209 6.14 -5.07 3.73
CA TRP A 209 5.26 -4.47 4.74
C TRP A 209 3.78 -4.66 4.42
N HIS A 210 3.35 -4.39 3.18
CA HIS A 210 1.96 -4.61 2.80
C HIS A 210 1.54 -6.07 2.97
N THR A 211 2.43 -7.02 2.69
CA THR A 211 2.18 -8.46 2.87
C THR A 211 1.91 -8.79 4.34
N LEU A 212 2.75 -8.29 5.26
CA LEU A 212 2.51 -8.42 6.70
C LEU A 212 1.18 -7.78 7.12
N ARG A 213 0.86 -6.61 6.57
CA ARG A 213 -0.41 -5.91 6.83
C ARG A 213 -1.60 -6.77 6.41
N TRP A 214 -1.61 -7.30 5.19
CA TRP A 214 -2.69 -8.16 4.70
C TRP A 214 -2.86 -9.44 5.51
N LEU A 215 -1.75 -10.08 5.87
CA LEU A 215 -1.77 -11.27 6.71
C LEU A 215 -2.35 -10.98 8.08
N SER A 216 -1.91 -9.90 8.72
CA SER A 216 -2.45 -9.47 10.01
C SER A 216 -3.95 -9.21 9.92
N CYS A 217 -4.41 -8.49 8.88
CA CYS A 217 -5.83 -8.23 8.68
C CYS A 217 -6.64 -9.52 8.51
N ARG A 218 -6.13 -10.50 7.76
CA ARG A 218 -6.86 -11.74 7.52
C ARG A 218 -6.84 -12.68 8.73
N ILE A 219 -5.72 -12.76 9.45
CA ILE A 219 -5.52 -13.70 10.58
C ILE A 219 -6.20 -13.16 11.85
N PHE A 220 -6.17 -11.84 12.08
CA PHE A 220 -6.68 -11.23 13.30
C PHE A 220 -7.99 -10.47 13.12
N HIS A 221 -8.53 -10.37 11.89
CA HIS A 221 -9.81 -9.71 11.58
C HIS A 221 -9.89 -8.22 11.98
N HIS A 222 -8.73 -7.54 12.07
CA HIS A 222 -8.61 -6.15 12.50
C HIS A 222 -7.61 -5.39 11.62
N ASP A 223 -7.37 -4.10 11.90
CA ASP A 223 -6.24 -3.39 11.30
C ASP A 223 -4.91 -4.09 11.67
N ALA A 224 -3.81 -3.79 10.99
CA ALA A 224 -2.61 -4.63 11.08
C ALA A 224 -1.55 -4.17 12.08
N THR A 225 -1.25 -2.86 12.13
CA THR A 225 0.00 -2.40 12.76
C THR A 225 -0.02 -2.51 14.28
N PRO A 226 -1.01 -1.95 15.02
CA PRO A 226 -1.10 -2.15 16.47
C PRO A 226 -1.20 -3.62 16.92
N GLN A 227 -1.69 -4.48 16.03
CA GLN A 227 -2.06 -5.85 16.34
C GLN A 227 -0.85 -6.77 16.36
N LEU A 228 0.16 -6.54 15.52
CA LEU A 228 1.40 -7.34 15.56
C LEU A 228 2.07 -7.29 16.94
N VAL A 229 2.05 -6.13 17.61
CA VAL A 229 2.56 -6.00 18.98
C VAL A 229 1.63 -6.67 20.00
N THR A 230 0.33 -6.39 19.88
CA THR A 230 -0.70 -6.95 20.79
C THR A 230 -0.70 -8.48 20.78
N GLU A 231 -0.45 -9.09 19.63
CA GLU A 231 -0.42 -10.55 19.42
C GLU A 231 0.94 -11.18 19.76
N GLY A 232 1.87 -10.39 20.30
CA GLY A 232 3.20 -10.85 20.71
C GLY A 232 4.14 -11.19 19.54
N LEU A 233 3.79 -10.80 18.31
CA LEU A 233 4.60 -11.08 17.12
C LEU A 233 5.80 -10.14 16.98
N MET A 234 5.76 -9.01 17.68
CA MET A 234 6.73 -7.93 17.60
C MET A 234 6.77 -7.14 18.91
N THR A 235 7.94 -6.61 19.26
CA THR A 235 8.08 -5.66 20.39
C THR A 235 7.74 -4.22 19.97
N ASP A 236 7.41 -3.35 20.92
CA ASP A 236 7.19 -1.91 20.66
C ASP A 236 8.40 -1.24 19.99
N LEU A 237 9.62 -1.66 20.37
CA LEU A 237 10.86 -1.16 19.81
C LEU A 237 11.01 -1.56 18.34
N GLU A 238 10.72 -2.82 18.01
CA GLU A 238 10.73 -3.31 16.63
C GLU A 238 9.66 -2.64 15.79
N GLN A 239 8.47 -2.39 16.34
CA GLN A 239 7.39 -1.68 15.65
C GLN A 239 7.78 -0.24 15.34
N THR A 240 8.33 0.48 16.32
CA THR A 240 8.81 1.85 16.14
C THR A 240 9.86 1.89 15.02
N ALA A 241 10.86 1.02 15.11
CA ALA A 241 11.92 0.95 14.11
C ALA A 241 11.40 0.48 12.74
N LEU A 242 10.36 -0.35 12.67
CA LEU A 242 9.70 -0.73 11.42
C LEU A 242 9.02 0.49 10.77
N LEU A 243 8.23 1.22 11.54
CA LEU A 243 7.49 2.39 11.08
C LEU A 243 8.42 3.49 10.58
N GLU A 244 9.55 3.73 11.26
CA GLU A 244 10.59 4.67 10.79
C GLU A 244 11.16 4.28 9.42
N ARG A 245 11.37 2.97 9.18
CA ARG A 245 11.86 2.46 7.90
C ARG A 245 10.81 2.59 6.80
N ILE A 246 9.55 2.27 7.10
CA ILE A 246 8.43 2.42 6.17
C ILE A 246 8.24 3.89 5.80
N GLU A 247 8.27 4.80 6.79
CA GLU A 247 8.18 6.24 6.59
C GLU A 247 9.32 6.72 5.68
N PHE A 248 10.56 6.29 5.96
CA PHE A 248 11.71 6.64 5.13
C PHE A 248 11.56 6.14 3.68
N LEU A 249 11.27 4.86 3.47
CA LEU A 249 11.11 4.27 2.13
C LEU A 249 9.94 4.91 1.36
N SER A 250 8.82 5.17 2.05
CA SER A 250 7.65 5.82 1.47
C SER A 250 7.97 7.25 1.09
N ARG A 251 8.72 7.98 1.92
CA ARG A 251 9.17 9.34 1.59
C ARG A 251 10.08 9.36 0.37
N LEU A 252 11.03 8.41 0.26
CA LEU A 252 11.86 8.25 -0.94
C LEU A 252 11.02 8.01 -2.19
N ARG A 253 10.06 7.07 -2.13
CA ARG A 253 9.17 6.76 -3.25
C ARG A 253 8.34 7.98 -3.66
N PHE A 254 7.78 8.70 -2.68
CA PHE A 254 7.00 9.91 -2.92
C PHE A 254 7.85 10.99 -3.60
N THR A 255 9.04 11.28 -3.07
CA THR A 255 9.96 12.23 -3.68
C THR A 255 10.38 11.79 -5.08
N LEU A 256 10.68 10.51 -5.29
CA LEU A 256 11.09 9.97 -6.59
C LEU A 256 10.00 10.18 -7.65
N HIS A 257 8.74 9.93 -7.31
CA HIS A 257 7.61 10.17 -8.22
C HIS A 257 7.46 11.65 -8.57
N LEU A 258 7.63 12.56 -7.60
CA LEU A 258 7.59 14.01 -7.86
C LEU A 258 8.77 14.48 -8.71
N LEU A 259 9.98 13.99 -8.44
CA LEU A 259 11.20 14.38 -9.16
C LEU A 259 11.19 13.91 -10.62
N THR A 260 10.60 12.75 -10.87
CA THR A 260 10.57 12.15 -12.20
C THR A 260 9.29 12.46 -12.98
N ASP A 261 8.28 13.06 -12.31
CA ASP A 261 6.93 13.32 -12.82
C ASP A 261 6.29 12.07 -13.49
N ARG A 262 6.59 10.89 -12.96
CA ARG A 262 6.08 9.60 -13.44
C ARG A 262 6.08 8.54 -12.34
N HIS A 263 5.43 7.42 -12.62
CA HIS A 263 5.48 6.24 -11.75
C HIS A 263 6.84 5.53 -11.90
N GLU A 264 7.81 5.93 -11.06
CA GLU A 264 9.16 5.36 -11.01
C GLU A 264 9.44 4.79 -9.62
N ASP A 265 9.57 3.47 -9.53
CA ASP A 265 9.88 2.79 -8.26
C ASP A 265 11.35 2.33 -8.19
N ARG A 266 12.11 2.44 -9.29
CA ARG A 266 13.53 2.07 -9.32
C ARG A 266 14.40 3.27 -8.96
N LEU A 267 15.27 3.04 -7.99
CA LEU A 267 16.25 4.02 -7.54
C LEU A 267 17.47 4.00 -8.48
N LEU A 268 17.30 4.53 -9.70
CA LEU A 268 18.38 4.61 -10.70
C LEU A 268 19.54 5.49 -10.19
N LEU A 269 20.76 5.26 -10.70
CA LEU A 269 21.95 6.01 -10.27
C LEU A 269 21.80 7.53 -10.39
N ILE A 270 21.08 7.99 -11.44
CA ILE A 270 20.79 9.42 -11.62
C ILE A 270 19.87 9.96 -10.52
N HIS A 271 18.90 9.16 -10.08
CA HIS A 271 17.96 9.54 -9.02
C HIS A 271 18.59 9.45 -7.63
N GLN A 272 19.53 8.52 -7.41
CA GLN A 272 20.31 8.44 -6.17
C GLN A 272 21.06 9.74 -5.90
N LYS A 273 21.68 10.33 -6.93
CA LYS A 273 22.39 11.62 -6.81
C LYS A 273 21.43 12.75 -6.42
N ALA A 274 20.27 12.83 -7.07
CA ALA A 274 19.28 13.86 -6.78
C ALA A 274 18.70 13.71 -5.36
N LEU A 275 18.36 12.49 -4.96
CA LEU A 275 17.82 12.21 -3.63
C LEU A 275 18.88 12.41 -2.54
N ALA A 276 20.12 11.97 -2.75
CA ALA A 276 21.20 12.19 -1.78
C ALA A 276 21.40 13.69 -1.47
N ALA A 277 21.30 14.55 -2.49
CA ALA A 277 21.39 16.01 -2.29
C ALA A 277 20.20 16.59 -1.51
N MET A 278 19.01 15.98 -1.60
CA MET A 278 17.82 16.42 -0.85
C MET A 278 17.79 15.91 0.60
N TYR A 279 18.34 14.72 0.84
CA TYR A 279 18.30 14.02 2.13
C TYR A 279 19.61 14.08 2.92
N SER A 280 20.64 14.77 2.43
CA SER A 280 21.90 14.94 3.14
C SER A 280 21.70 15.81 4.39
N GLU A 281 21.83 15.21 5.57
CA GLU A 281 21.90 15.91 6.85
C GLU A 281 23.27 16.57 7.00
N ALA A 282 23.33 17.89 6.77
CA ALA A 282 24.48 18.78 6.94
C ALA A 282 25.74 18.47 6.08
N PRO A 283 26.52 19.50 5.70
CA PRO A 283 27.76 19.30 4.95
C PRO A 283 28.76 18.48 5.77
N VAL A 284 29.47 17.55 5.12
CA VAL A 284 30.62 16.85 5.70
C VAL A 284 31.62 17.91 6.20
N PRO A 285 31.99 17.92 7.50
CA PRO A 285 32.91 18.91 8.04
C PRO A 285 34.25 18.87 7.29
N GLY A 286 34.61 19.97 6.63
CA GLY A 286 35.87 20.11 5.91
C GLY A 286 35.83 19.79 4.40
N ALA A 287 34.67 19.41 3.84
CA ALA A 287 34.53 19.15 2.41
C ALA A 287 33.84 20.33 1.69
N LEU A 288 34.43 20.80 0.59
CA LEU A 288 33.72 21.69 -0.34
C LEU A 288 32.58 20.89 -0.98
N ALA A 289 31.34 21.36 -0.87
CA ALA A 289 30.12 20.65 -1.28
C ALA A 289 30.08 20.27 -2.78
N ASP A 290 30.97 20.85 -3.59
CA ASP A 290 31.03 20.68 -5.05
C ASP A 290 32.19 19.83 -5.57
N GLU A 291 33.04 19.27 -4.70
CA GLU A 291 34.06 18.32 -5.13
C GLU A 291 33.46 16.95 -5.51
N PRO A 292 33.93 16.29 -6.59
CA PRO A 292 33.43 14.98 -7.02
C PRO A 292 33.46 13.92 -5.93
N ASP A 293 34.50 13.93 -5.09
CA ASP A 293 34.66 12.98 -3.99
C ASP A 293 33.61 13.20 -2.89
N THR A 294 33.30 14.45 -2.54
CA THR A 294 32.24 14.80 -1.59
C THR A 294 30.86 14.36 -2.07
N ARG A 295 30.57 14.53 -3.38
CA ARG A 295 29.29 14.11 -3.97
C ARG A 295 29.13 12.59 -3.95
N ASN A 296 30.19 11.84 -4.23
CA ASN A 296 30.16 10.38 -4.16
C ASN A 296 29.96 9.90 -2.72
N GLN A 297 30.58 10.57 -1.73
CA GLN A 297 30.38 10.27 -0.31
C GLN A 297 28.92 10.51 0.14
N HIS A 298 28.27 11.58 -0.32
CA HIS A 298 26.85 11.82 -0.02
C HIS A 298 25.94 10.73 -0.59
N VAL A 299 26.20 10.28 -1.83
CA VAL A 299 25.45 9.18 -2.44
C VAL A 299 25.69 7.88 -1.68
N GLU A 300 26.93 7.60 -1.29
CA GLU A 300 27.26 6.41 -0.50
C GLU A 300 26.55 6.42 0.85
N ALA A 301 26.60 7.52 1.61
CA ALA A 301 25.93 7.65 2.90
C ALA A 301 24.40 7.48 2.75
N PHE A 302 23.81 8.07 1.71
CA PHE A 302 22.40 7.91 1.37
C PHE A 302 22.05 6.44 1.08
N MET A 303 22.84 5.77 0.23
CA MET A 303 22.62 4.36 -0.11
C MET A 303 22.85 3.44 1.09
N GLN A 304 23.81 3.75 1.98
CA GLN A 304 23.99 3.02 3.24
C GLN A 304 22.75 3.14 4.14
N ARG A 305 22.15 4.33 4.26
CA ARG A 305 20.88 4.53 4.99
C ARG A 305 19.75 3.72 4.35
N TYR A 306 19.66 3.74 3.02
CA TYR A 306 18.70 2.91 2.27
C TYR A 306 18.84 1.42 2.56
N PHE A 307 20.04 0.86 2.43
CA PHE A 307 20.26 -0.57 2.69
C PHE A 307 19.99 -0.94 4.17
N ARG A 308 20.34 -0.08 5.14
CA ARG A 308 19.98 -0.32 6.55
C ARG A 308 18.46 -0.37 6.77
N ALA A 309 17.70 0.46 6.06
CA ALA A 309 16.24 0.44 6.15
C ALA A 309 15.66 -0.84 5.53
N VAL A 310 16.08 -1.18 4.32
CA VAL A 310 15.61 -2.37 3.60
C VAL A 310 15.94 -3.66 4.36
N LEU A 311 17.18 -3.84 4.82
CA LEU A 311 17.59 -5.03 5.57
C LEU A 311 16.87 -5.16 6.91
N GLY A 312 16.61 -4.03 7.57
CA GLY A 312 15.83 -4.03 8.81
C GLY A 312 14.39 -4.49 8.58
N LEU A 313 13.76 -4.00 7.51
CA LEU A 313 12.41 -4.41 7.12
C LEU A 313 12.39 -5.88 6.70
N GLU A 314 13.35 -6.33 5.89
CA GLU A 314 13.48 -7.72 5.46
C GLU A 314 13.61 -8.67 6.66
N ARG A 315 14.45 -8.33 7.63
CA ARG A 315 14.61 -9.13 8.86
C ARG A 315 13.29 -9.24 9.63
N ILE A 316 12.60 -8.12 9.82
CA ILE A 316 11.29 -8.11 10.49
C ILE A 316 10.28 -8.96 9.71
N ASN A 317 10.26 -8.83 8.38
CA ASN A 317 9.38 -9.63 7.52
C ASN A 317 9.65 -11.12 7.69
N GLN A 318 10.91 -11.56 7.64
CA GLN A 318 11.27 -12.96 7.85
C GLN A 318 10.82 -13.48 9.23
N LEU A 319 11.07 -12.71 10.29
CA LEU A 319 10.69 -13.09 11.66
C LEU A 319 9.17 -13.20 11.82
N VAL A 320 8.41 -12.20 11.36
CA VAL A 320 6.94 -12.21 11.49
C VAL A 320 6.31 -13.28 10.61
N MET A 321 6.81 -13.48 9.38
CA MET A 321 6.35 -14.56 8.50
C MET A 321 6.58 -15.94 9.12
N GLN A 322 7.73 -16.16 9.76
CA GLN A 322 8.01 -17.40 10.48
C GLN A 322 7.03 -17.61 11.63
N GLN A 323 6.78 -16.60 12.45
CA GLN A 323 5.85 -16.71 13.58
C GLN A 323 4.40 -16.94 13.12
N PHE A 324 3.98 -16.31 12.01
CA PHE A 324 2.69 -16.64 11.38
C PHE A 324 2.63 -18.10 10.93
N GLU A 325 3.69 -18.62 10.32
CA GLU A 325 3.76 -20.02 9.91
C GLU A 325 3.63 -20.96 11.11
N GLU A 326 4.38 -20.71 12.18
CA GLU A 326 4.34 -21.49 13.42
C GLU A 326 2.95 -21.49 14.07
N ARG A 327 2.27 -20.35 14.08
CA ARG A 327 0.93 -20.21 14.66
C ARG A 327 -0.15 -20.89 13.82
N LEU A 328 -0.05 -20.81 12.49
CA LEU A 328 -1.03 -21.38 11.57
C LEU A 328 -0.82 -22.87 11.30
N PHE A 329 0.42 -23.34 11.42
CA PHE A 329 0.85 -24.71 11.16
C PHE A 329 1.73 -25.20 12.32
N PRO A 330 1.15 -25.39 13.52
CA PRO A 330 1.91 -25.79 14.69
C PRO A 330 2.62 -27.13 14.41
N PRO A 331 3.92 -27.26 14.77
CA PRO A 331 4.68 -28.46 14.48
C PRO A 331 4.07 -29.69 15.18
N GLU A 332 3.82 -30.74 14.39
CA GLU A 332 3.31 -32.02 14.87
C GLU A 332 4.40 -32.84 15.57
N GLY A 333 3.99 -33.64 16.57
CA GLY A 333 4.84 -34.56 17.32
C GLY A 333 5.23 -34.07 18.71
N GLU A 334 5.78 -34.97 19.53
CA GLU A 334 6.30 -34.62 20.85
C GLU A 334 7.67 -33.95 20.75
N PRO A 335 7.95 -32.91 21.56
CA PRO A 335 9.23 -32.25 21.57
C PRO A 335 10.35 -33.18 22.06
N PHE A 336 11.40 -33.28 21.27
CA PHE A 336 12.62 -34.02 21.59
C PHE A 336 13.68 -33.06 22.13
N ALA A 337 14.14 -33.23 23.37
CA ALA A 337 15.19 -32.38 23.93
C ALA A 337 16.50 -32.50 23.14
N LEU A 338 16.92 -31.40 22.50
CA LEU A 338 18.25 -31.30 21.88
C LEU A 338 19.31 -31.06 22.95
N ASN A 339 19.01 -30.19 23.91
CA ASN A 339 19.84 -29.87 25.07
C ASN A 339 18.98 -29.21 26.17
N PRO A 340 19.53 -28.86 27.35
CA PRO A 340 18.76 -28.30 28.46
C PRO A 340 18.04 -26.97 28.20
N ARG A 341 18.27 -26.32 27.06
CA ARG A 341 17.66 -25.04 26.68
C ARG A 341 16.75 -25.14 25.47
N PHE A 342 16.81 -26.22 24.70
CA PHE A 342 16.16 -26.31 23.40
C PHE A 342 15.60 -27.70 23.13
N ASN A 343 14.38 -27.74 22.61
CA ASN A 343 13.72 -28.92 22.09
C ASN A 343 13.60 -28.83 20.56
N LEU A 344 13.59 -29.96 19.89
CA LEU A 344 13.24 -30.13 18.48
C LEU A 344 11.83 -30.70 18.39
N ARG A 345 10.91 -29.99 17.71
CA ARG A 345 9.58 -30.51 17.39
C ARG A 345 9.37 -30.47 15.88
N GLY A 346 9.32 -31.63 15.24
CA GLY A 346 9.35 -31.74 13.78
C GLY A 346 10.65 -31.16 13.19
N LYS A 347 10.55 -29.98 12.54
CA LYS A 347 11.71 -29.22 12.00
C LYS A 347 12.06 -27.96 12.80
N LEU A 348 11.34 -27.69 13.89
CA LEU A 348 11.44 -26.44 14.64
C LEU A 348 12.26 -26.61 15.91
N ILE A 349 13.09 -25.62 16.23
CA ILE A 349 13.79 -25.55 17.52
C ILE A 349 13.04 -24.58 18.43
N GLU A 350 12.45 -25.08 19.51
CA GLU A 350 11.76 -24.29 20.53
C GLU A 350 12.57 -24.26 21.83
N THR A 351 12.40 -23.23 22.66
CA THR A 351 13.02 -23.19 23.99
C THR A 351 12.37 -24.23 24.91
N ALA A 352 13.21 -24.95 25.67
CA ALA A 352 12.79 -26.06 26.53
C ALA A 352 11.91 -25.66 27.71
#